data_AF-A0A1I5WGF6-F1
#
_entry.id   AF-A0A1I5WGF6-F1
#
_cell.length_a   1.000
_cell.length_b   1.000
_cell.length_c   1.000
_cell.angle_alpha   90.00
_cell.angle_beta   90.00
_cell.angle_gamma   90.00
#
_symmetry.space_group_name_H-M   'P 1'
#
loop_
_entity.id
_entity.type
_entity.pdbx_description
1 polymer ?
#
loop_
_entity_poly.entity_id
_entity_poly.type
_entity_poly.pdbx_seq_one_letter_code
_entity_poly.pdbx_strand_id
1 'polypeptide(L)'
;AKKLFPQFKDYISMALTPMVITARMVKKDHPDARICFIGPCAAKKLEANRRSVRSDVDFVLTFEELQGIFDAKDIDFGELEGDPNDDMSEGTAMGRGFAVVGGVAAAVAEAISHMEPGREVKYEYGDGLKECKKMLMMAKAGKRDGYLLEGMACPGGCVAGAGTITPVRESALNVERFTKEAPEVSSTTSPFVARLKDVEE
;
A
#
# COMPACT_ATOMS: atom_id res chain seq x y z
N ALA A 1 -8.83 11.54 9.67
CA ALA A 1 -9.75 12.39 8.88
C ALA A 1 -11.17 12.42 9.46
N LYS A 2 -12.02 11.39 9.24
CA LYS A 2 -13.48 11.42 9.55
C LYS A 2 -13.89 11.88 10.96
N LYS A 3 -13.15 11.52 12.01
CA LYS A 3 -13.49 11.87 13.41
C LYS A 3 -13.10 13.31 13.79
N LEU A 4 -11.88 13.73 13.44
CA LEU A 4 -11.31 15.03 13.87
C LEU A 4 -11.48 16.16 12.85
N PHE A 5 -11.70 15.81 11.58
CA PHE A 5 -11.87 16.72 10.47
C PHE A 5 -13.05 16.25 9.59
N PRO A 6 -14.28 16.18 10.15
CA PRO A 6 -15.44 15.64 9.44
C PRO A 6 -15.80 16.43 8.18
N GLN A 7 -15.46 17.72 8.10
CA GLN A 7 -15.65 18.54 6.91
C GLN A 7 -14.85 18.04 5.69
N PHE A 8 -13.84 17.20 5.91
CA PHE A 8 -13.06 16.59 4.83
C PHE A 8 -13.53 15.18 4.45
N LYS A 9 -14.63 14.68 5.02
CA LYS A 9 -15.10 13.31 4.81
C LYS A 9 -15.28 12.98 3.32
N ASP A 10 -15.83 13.91 2.56
CA ASP A 10 -16.22 13.69 1.16
C ASP A 10 -15.04 13.87 0.18
N TYR A 11 -13.87 14.33 0.67
CA TYR A 11 -12.62 14.38 -0.11
C TYR A 11 -11.72 13.16 0.13
N ILE A 12 -12.12 12.23 0.99
CA ILE A 12 -11.36 11.00 1.23
C ILE A 12 -11.58 10.08 0.03
N SER A 13 -10.48 9.67 -0.62
CA SER A 13 -10.54 8.70 -1.72
C SER A 13 -11.34 7.45 -1.32
N MET A 14 -12.21 7.03 -2.22
CA MET A 14 -12.99 5.79 -2.09
C MET A 14 -12.25 4.58 -2.67
N ALA A 15 -11.04 4.77 -3.19
CA ALA A 15 -10.21 3.69 -3.70
C ALA A 15 -10.00 2.60 -2.63
N LEU A 16 -10.22 1.36 -3.04
CA LEU A 16 -9.88 0.20 -2.23
C LEU A 16 -8.36 0.14 -2.02
N THR A 17 -7.94 -0.45 -0.91
CA THR A 17 -6.50 -0.57 -0.65
C THR A 17 -5.89 -1.70 -1.49
N PRO A 18 -4.56 -1.70 -1.72
CA PRO A 18 -3.91 -2.76 -2.49
C PRO A 18 -4.25 -4.16 -1.99
N MET A 19 -4.30 -4.37 -0.68
CA MET A 19 -4.73 -5.64 -0.07
C MET A 19 -6.09 -6.10 -0.59
N VAL A 20 -7.08 -5.20 -0.64
CA VAL A 20 -8.46 -5.57 -1.00
C VAL A 20 -8.60 -5.76 -2.51
N ILE A 21 -7.99 -4.87 -3.30
CA ILE A 21 -8.01 -4.96 -4.77
C ILE A 21 -7.37 -6.28 -5.21
N THR A 22 -6.17 -6.59 -4.72
CA THR A 22 -5.47 -7.84 -5.08
C THR A 22 -6.25 -9.06 -4.61
N ALA A 23 -6.80 -9.05 -3.39
CA ALA A 23 -7.61 -10.17 -2.90
C ALA A 23 -8.84 -10.44 -3.78
N ARG A 24 -9.56 -9.39 -4.20
CA ARG A 24 -10.70 -9.51 -5.11
C ARG A 24 -10.28 -10.04 -6.47
N MET A 25 -9.15 -9.58 -7.01
CA MET A 25 -8.65 -10.06 -8.31
C MET A 25 -8.35 -11.56 -8.25
N VAL A 26 -7.64 -12.00 -7.20
CA VAL A 26 -7.32 -13.42 -7.01
C VAL A 26 -8.59 -14.25 -6.84
N LYS A 27 -9.58 -13.80 -6.06
CA LYS A 27 -10.85 -14.54 -5.90
C LYS A 27 -11.71 -14.57 -7.17
N LYS A 28 -11.56 -13.59 -8.06
CA LYS A 28 -12.23 -13.62 -9.37
C LYS A 28 -11.68 -14.75 -10.25
N ASP A 29 -10.37 -14.96 -10.20
CA ASP A 29 -9.69 -16.03 -10.94
C ASP A 29 -9.85 -17.39 -10.25
N HIS A 30 -9.89 -17.38 -8.91
CA HIS A 30 -9.93 -18.56 -8.05
C HIS A 30 -11.00 -18.40 -6.96
N PRO A 31 -12.29 -18.67 -7.25
CA PRO A 31 -13.40 -18.43 -6.32
C PRO A 31 -13.28 -19.12 -4.96
N ASP A 32 -12.64 -20.28 -4.92
CA ASP A 32 -12.45 -21.08 -3.71
C ASP A 32 -11.15 -20.73 -2.94
N ALA A 33 -10.35 -19.78 -3.43
CA ALA A 33 -9.10 -19.41 -2.80
C ALA A 33 -9.33 -18.80 -1.41
N ARG A 34 -8.46 -19.20 -0.47
CA ARG A 34 -8.33 -18.53 0.84
C ARG A 34 -7.23 -17.50 0.76
N ILE A 35 -7.55 -16.27 1.11
CA ILE A 35 -6.61 -15.15 1.02
C ILE A 35 -6.00 -14.85 2.38
N CYS A 36 -4.68 -14.95 2.46
CA CYS A 36 -3.90 -14.49 3.61
C CYS A 36 -3.05 -13.29 3.20
N PHE A 37 -3.38 -12.11 3.72
CA PHE A 37 -2.52 -10.95 3.58
C PHE A 37 -1.44 -10.95 4.65
N ILE A 38 -0.19 -10.80 4.23
CA ILE A 38 0.96 -10.71 5.13
C ILE A 38 1.53 -9.30 4.99
N GLY A 39 1.59 -8.56 6.10
CA GLY A 39 2.12 -7.20 6.05
C GLY A 39 2.34 -6.57 7.42
N PRO A 40 2.99 -5.40 7.46
CA PRO A 40 3.56 -4.87 8.70
C PRO A 40 2.53 -4.20 9.64
N CYS A 41 1.26 -4.12 9.23
CA CYS A 41 0.29 -3.23 9.86
C CYS A 41 -0.85 -3.99 10.56
N ALA A 42 -0.92 -3.87 11.89
CA ALA A 42 -2.04 -4.40 12.67
C ALA A 42 -3.41 -3.79 12.27
N ALA A 43 -3.43 -2.55 11.76
CA ALA A 43 -4.67 -1.92 11.33
C ALA A 43 -5.32 -2.63 10.13
N LYS A 44 -4.56 -3.42 9.36
CA LYS A 44 -5.13 -4.23 8.27
C LYS A 44 -6.06 -5.32 8.77
N LYS A 45 -5.89 -5.81 10.00
CA LYS A 45 -6.84 -6.74 10.64
C LYS A 45 -8.21 -6.09 10.81
N LEU A 46 -8.24 -4.82 11.24
CA LEU A 46 -9.48 -4.06 11.36
C LEU A 46 -10.09 -3.73 10.00
N GLU A 47 -9.27 -3.51 8.98
CA GLU A 47 -9.74 -3.29 7.61
C GLU A 47 -10.38 -4.54 7.01
N ALA A 48 -9.73 -5.70 7.13
CA ALA A 48 -10.26 -6.99 6.69
C ALA A 48 -11.56 -7.37 7.42
N ASN A 49 -11.70 -7.01 8.69
CA ASN A 49 -12.92 -7.29 9.45
C ASN A 49 -14.11 -6.37 9.11
N ARG A 50 -13.94 -5.38 8.21
CA ARG A 50 -15.06 -4.55 7.75
C ARG A 50 -16.05 -5.40 6.98
N ARG A 51 -17.35 -5.13 7.17
CA ARG A 51 -18.43 -5.87 6.49
C ARG A 51 -18.27 -5.93 4.97
N SER A 52 -17.70 -4.88 4.36
CA SER A 52 -17.47 -4.77 2.92
C SER A 52 -16.20 -5.47 2.41
N VAL A 53 -15.37 -6.03 3.30
CA VAL A 53 -14.06 -6.62 2.95
C VAL A 53 -13.90 -8.04 3.49
N ARG A 54 -14.61 -8.41 4.57
CA ARG A 54 -14.45 -9.70 5.27
C ARG A 54 -14.67 -10.95 4.42
N SER A 55 -15.34 -10.83 3.27
CA SER A 55 -15.50 -11.91 2.29
C SER A 55 -14.27 -12.10 1.41
N ASP A 56 -13.49 -11.04 1.24
CA ASP A 56 -12.42 -10.95 0.24
C ASP A 56 -11.08 -11.38 0.86
N VAL A 57 -10.84 -11.02 2.13
CA VAL A 57 -9.60 -11.33 2.86
C VAL A 57 -9.92 -12.21 4.07
N ASP A 58 -9.46 -13.46 4.04
CA ASP A 58 -9.74 -14.45 5.08
C ASP A 58 -8.84 -14.29 6.31
N PHE A 59 -7.55 -13.99 6.09
CA PHE A 59 -6.55 -13.86 7.14
C PHE A 59 -5.65 -12.63 6.94
N VAL A 60 -5.20 -12.07 8.06
CA VAL A 60 -4.20 -11.00 8.09
C VAL A 60 -3.16 -11.33 9.14
N LEU A 61 -1.92 -11.52 8.71
CA LEU A 61 -0.76 -11.78 9.58
C LEU A 61 0.24 -10.63 9.49
N THR A 62 0.91 -10.35 10.60
CA THR A 62 2.10 -9.50 10.58
C THR A 62 3.35 -10.30 10.20
N PHE A 63 4.44 -9.62 9.83
CA PHE A 63 5.72 -10.30 9.60
C PHE A 63 6.23 -10.96 10.89
N GLU A 64 6.04 -10.32 12.03
CA GLU A 64 6.36 -10.89 13.35
C GLU A 64 5.56 -12.16 13.65
N GLU A 65 4.24 -12.16 13.41
CA GLU A 65 3.39 -13.34 13.62
C GLU A 65 3.78 -14.49 12.68
N LEU A 66 4.11 -14.16 11.42
CA LEU A 66 4.56 -15.12 10.45
C LEU A 66 5.93 -15.72 10.83
N GLN A 67 6.87 -14.89 11.31
CA GLN A 67 8.16 -15.36 11.80
C GLN A 67 7.98 -16.37 12.94
N GLY A 68 7.10 -16.08 13.91
CA GLY A 68 6.80 -17.02 14.99
C GLY A 68 6.23 -18.37 14.50
N ILE A 69 5.51 -18.40 13.38
CA ILE A 69 5.05 -19.65 12.75
C ILE A 69 6.22 -20.42 12.14
N PHE A 70 7.17 -19.73 11.49
CA PHE A 70 8.36 -20.36 10.93
C PHE A 70 9.27 -20.93 12.01
N ASP A 71 9.52 -20.15 13.08
CA ASP A 71 10.31 -20.59 14.23
C ASP A 71 9.68 -21.84 14.88
N ALA A 72 8.36 -21.84 15.09
CA ALA A 72 7.64 -22.97 15.67
C ALA A 72 7.61 -24.22 14.78
N LYS A 73 7.89 -24.07 13.49
CA LYS A 73 7.97 -25.17 12.52
C LYS A 73 9.40 -25.55 12.17
N ASP A 74 10.39 -24.94 12.82
CA ASP A 74 11.81 -25.13 12.54
C ASP A 74 12.14 -24.92 11.04
N ILE A 75 11.55 -23.87 10.42
CA ILE A 75 11.82 -23.50 9.02
C ILE A 75 12.97 -22.50 8.96
N ASP A 76 14.10 -22.92 8.40
CA ASP A 76 15.26 -22.06 8.15
C ASP A 76 15.29 -21.59 6.68
N PHE A 77 15.15 -20.28 6.47
CA PHE A 77 15.23 -19.66 5.14
C PHE A 77 16.61 -19.77 4.49
N GLY A 78 17.68 -19.94 5.27
CA GLY A 78 19.02 -20.14 4.74
C GLY A 78 19.19 -21.48 4.01
N GLU A 79 18.31 -22.44 4.28
CA GLU A 79 18.31 -23.77 3.66
C GLU A 79 17.28 -23.90 2.53
N LEU A 80 16.44 -22.88 2.32
CA LEU A 80 15.43 -22.89 1.26
C LEU A 80 16.00 -22.39 -0.05
N GLU A 81 15.80 -23.16 -1.12
CA GLU A 81 16.00 -22.69 -2.48
C GLU A 81 14.73 -21.98 -2.96
N GLY A 82 14.86 -20.74 -3.41
CA GLY A 82 13.76 -20.03 -4.08
C GLY A 82 13.48 -20.65 -5.45
N ASP A 83 12.22 -20.61 -5.90
CA ASP A 83 11.87 -21.01 -7.26
C ASP A 83 12.52 -20.03 -8.25
N PRO A 84 13.43 -20.49 -9.13
CA PRO A 84 14.08 -19.61 -10.10
C PRO A 84 13.12 -19.00 -11.13
N ASN A 85 11.88 -19.50 -11.22
CA ASN A 85 10.85 -18.99 -12.12
C ASN A 85 9.91 -17.97 -11.43
N ASP A 86 10.00 -17.80 -10.11
CA ASP A 86 9.19 -16.84 -9.35
C ASP A 86 10.06 -15.65 -8.93
N ASP A 87 10.30 -14.75 -9.89
CA ASP A 87 11.15 -13.58 -9.70
C ASP A 87 10.42 -12.37 -9.09
N MET A 88 9.10 -12.49 -8.86
CA MET A 88 8.24 -11.43 -8.33
C MET A 88 8.43 -10.07 -9.02
N SER A 89 8.79 -10.07 -10.30
CA SER A 89 9.25 -8.88 -11.02
C SER A 89 8.14 -8.06 -11.68
N GLU A 90 6.89 -8.53 -11.64
CA GLU A 90 5.74 -7.96 -12.35
C GLU A 90 5.35 -6.54 -11.89
N GLY A 91 5.75 -6.15 -10.68
CA GLY A 91 5.47 -4.82 -10.13
C GLY A 91 6.29 -3.71 -10.80
N THR A 92 5.64 -2.60 -11.15
CA THR A 92 6.32 -1.40 -11.67
C THR A 92 6.98 -0.59 -10.56
N ALA A 93 7.91 0.32 -10.87
CA ALA A 93 8.62 1.12 -9.86
C ALA A 93 7.63 1.92 -8.98
N MET A 94 6.66 2.60 -9.60
CA MET A 94 5.61 3.32 -8.86
C MET A 94 4.71 2.37 -8.05
N GLY A 95 4.49 1.13 -8.54
CA GLY A 95 3.78 0.09 -7.81
C GLY A 95 4.55 -0.43 -6.59
N ARG A 96 5.87 -0.61 -6.68
CA ARG A 96 6.74 -1.07 -5.58
C ARG A 96 6.98 0.03 -4.55
N GLY A 97 7.10 1.28 -5.00
CA GLY A 97 7.41 2.44 -4.17
C GLY A 97 6.30 2.90 -3.21
N PHE A 98 5.07 2.37 -3.32
CA PHE A 98 3.94 2.81 -2.48
C PHE A 98 4.16 2.58 -0.96
N ALA A 99 5.04 1.63 -0.61
CA ALA A 99 5.27 1.21 0.77
C ALA A 99 6.01 2.27 1.61
N VAL A 100 6.71 3.21 0.96
CA VAL A 100 7.36 4.36 1.60
C VAL A 100 6.47 5.60 1.51
N VAL A 101 6.61 6.50 2.47
CA VAL A 101 5.78 7.71 2.57
C VAL A 101 5.91 8.56 1.32
N GLY A 102 4.77 9.01 0.77
CA GLY A 102 4.73 9.85 -0.43
C GLY A 102 4.69 9.03 -1.72
N GLY A 103 4.92 7.72 -1.66
CA GLY A 103 4.92 6.85 -2.83
C GLY A 103 3.57 6.78 -3.54
N VAL A 104 2.46 6.83 -2.79
CA VAL A 104 1.12 6.80 -3.38
C VAL A 104 0.79 8.11 -4.08
N ALA A 105 1.02 9.26 -3.43
CA ALA A 105 0.77 10.56 -4.03
C ALA A 105 1.65 10.80 -5.27
N ALA A 106 2.93 10.38 -5.21
CA ALA A 106 3.83 10.43 -6.35
C ALA A 106 3.33 9.56 -7.52
N ALA A 107 2.92 8.31 -7.24
CA ALA A 107 2.38 7.42 -8.27
C ALA A 107 1.10 7.97 -8.91
N VAL A 108 0.20 8.56 -8.12
CA VAL A 108 -1.03 9.20 -8.65
C VAL A 108 -0.70 10.43 -9.49
N ALA A 109 0.21 11.29 -9.04
CA ALA A 109 0.63 12.47 -9.79
C ALA A 109 1.31 12.07 -11.11
N GLU A 110 2.15 11.05 -11.09
CA GLU A 110 2.79 10.49 -12.28
C GLU A 110 1.76 9.90 -13.25
N ALA A 111 0.81 9.09 -12.77
CA ALA A 111 -0.25 8.53 -13.60
C ALA A 111 -1.10 9.62 -14.27
N ILE A 112 -1.45 10.68 -13.53
CA ILE A 112 -2.19 11.83 -14.09
C ILE A 112 -1.36 12.54 -15.17
N SER A 113 -0.03 12.65 -15.00
CA SER A 113 0.83 13.29 -16.00
C SER A 113 0.83 12.56 -17.35
N HIS A 114 0.62 11.24 -17.36
CA HIS A 114 0.46 10.44 -18.57
C HIS A 114 -0.95 10.54 -19.16
N MET A 115 -1.98 10.56 -18.32
CA MET A 115 -3.39 10.59 -18.75
C MET A 115 -3.82 11.97 -19.24
N GLU A 116 -3.37 13.03 -18.59
CA GLU A 116 -3.69 14.42 -18.93
C GLU A 116 -2.40 15.27 -18.91
N PRO A 117 -1.59 15.19 -19.99
CA PRO A 117 -0.36 15.96 -20.09
C PRO A 117 -0.61 17.46 -19.91
N GLY A 118 0.06 18.08 -18.94
CA GLY A 118 -0.09 19.49 -18.59
C GLY A 118 -0.93 19.77 -17.34
N ARG A 119 -1.59 18.76 -16.77
CA ARG A 119 -2.25 18.87 -15.46
C ARG A 119 -1.22 18.84 -14.33
N GLU A 120 -0.98 19.98 -13.68
CA GLU A 120 -0.16 20.02 -12.48
C GLU A 120 -0.93 19.47 -11.27
N VAL A 121 -0.38 18.44 -10.61
CA VAL A 121 -0.92 17.87 -9.37
C VAL A 121 -0.03 18.30 -8.21
N LYS A 122 -0.53 19.23 -7.40
CA LYS A 122 0.13 19.59 -6.14
C LYS A 122 -0.17 18.50 -5.12
N TYR A 123 0.86 17.95 -4.50
CA TYR A 123 0.67 16.96 -3.45
C TYR A 123 1.59 17.20 -2.26
N GLU A 124 1.14 16.74 -1.09
CA GLU A 124 1.87 16.77 0.17
C GLU A 124 1.58 15.47 0.91
N TYR A 125 2.55 14.98 1.68
CA TYR A 125 2.37 13.80 2.52
C TYR A 125 2.61 14.13 4.00
N GLY A 126 1.86 13.45 4.86
CA GLY A 126 2.05 13.44 6.30
C GLY A 126 2.72 12.15 6.75
N ASP A 127 3.93 12.27 7.28
CA ASP A 127 4.65 11.14 7.88
C ASP A 127 4.35 11.03 9.38
N GLY A 128 3.55 10.02 9.74
CA GLY A 128 3.04 9.85 11.08
C GLY A 128 1.78 10.67 11.38
N LEU A 129 1.02 10.22 12.39
CA LEU A 129 -0.26 10.83 12.77
C LEU A 129 -0.16 12.32 13.15
N LYS A 130 0.98 12.74 13.72
CA LYS A 130 1.22 14.15 14.10
C LYS A 130 1.28 15.04 12.87
N GLU A 131 2.08 14.67 11.87
CA GLU A 131 2.20 15.45 10.63
C GLU A 131 0.93 15.34 9.78
N CYS A 132 0.26 14.18 9.77
CA CYS A 132 -1.08 14.05 9.17
C CYS A 132 -2.08 15.06 9.77
N LYS A 133 -2.08 15.22 11.10
CA LYS A 133 -2.97 16.17 11.79
C LYS A 133 -2.61 17.61 11.42
N LYS A 134 -1.33 17.95 11.39
CA LYS A 134 -0.83 19.28 10.98
C LYS A 134 -1.21 19.60 9.53
N MET A 135 -1.00 18.67 8.61
CA MET A 135 -1.37 18.79 7.19
C MET A 135 -2.88 19.06 7.05
N LEU A 136 -3.73 18.29 7.73
CA LEU A 136 -5.18 18.52 7.72
C LEU A 136 -5.59 19.85 8.39
N MET A 137 -4.87 20.32 9.41
CA MET A 137 -5.09 21.66 9.97
C MET A 137 -4.76 22.77 8.97
N MET A 138 -3.67 22.62 8.22
CA MET A 138 -3.28 23.57 7.17
C MET A 138 -4.31 23.58 6.03
N ALA A 139 -4.82 22.41 5.63
CA ALA A 139 -5.92 22.31 4.68
C ALA A 139 -7.20 23.00 5.21
N LYS A 140 -7.53 22.81 6.50
CA LYS A 140 -8.70 23.48 7.11
C LYS A 140 -8.56 25.01 7.10
N ALA A 141 -7.34 25.52 7.14
CA ALA A 141 -7.05 26.95 7.05
C ALA A 141 -6.98 27.47 5.59
N GLY A 142 -7.35 26.67 4.58
CA GLY A 142 -7.33 27.06 3.16
C GLY A 142 -5.95 27.10 2.52
N LYS A 143 -4.92 26.51 3.15
CA LYS A 143 -3.54 26.60 2.65
C LYS A 143 -3.16 25.51 1.65
N ARG A 144 -4.01 24.48 1.49
CA ARG A 144 -3.80 23.24 0.69
C ARG A 144 -4.95 23.02 -0.29
N ASP A 145 -5.59 24.10 -0.74
CA ASP A 145 -6.69 24.01 -1.70
C ASP A 145 -6.18 23.42 -3.03
N GLY A 146 -6.86 22.36 -3.50
CA GLY A 146 -6.46 21.63 -4.69
C GLY A 146 -5.28 20.68 -4.53
N TYR A 147 -4.80 20.42 -3.30
CA TYR A 147 -3.72 19.46 -3.06
C TYR A 147 -4.27 18.03 -2.94
N LEU A 148 -3.54 17.07 -3.53
CA LEU A 148 -3.61 15.67 -3.16
C LEU A 148 -2.84 15.45 -1.86
N LEU A 149 -3.50 14.94 -0.82
CA LEU A 149 -2.90 14.76 0.50
C LEU A 149 -2.79 13.28 0.86
N GLU A 150 -1.58 12.79 1.02
CA GLU A 150 -1.30 11.42 1.49
C GLU A 150 -1.01 11.43 2.99
N GLY A 151 -1.53 10.46 3.74
CA GLY A 151 -1.26 10.35 5.17
C GLY A 151 -0.91 8.93 5.58
N MET A 152 0.29 8.73 6.12
CA MET A 152 0.73 7.47 6.68
C MET A 152 0.77 7.59 8.21
N ALA A 153 0.22 6.59 8.91
CA ALA A 153 0.11 6.66 10.37
C ALA A 153 1.45 6.37 11.10
N CYS A 154 2.26 5.48 10.53
CA CYS A 154 3.58 5.11 11.06
C CYS A 154 4.65 6.04 10.48
N PRO A 155 5.56 6.58 11.31
CA PRO A 155 6.73 7.34 10.83
C PRO A 155 7.64 6.46 9.96
N GLY A 156 7.82 6.81 8.69
CA GLY A 156 8.51 5.99 7.69
C GLY A 156 7.58 5.15 6.82
N GLY A 157 6.26 5.20 7.02
CA GLY A 157 5.29 4.51 6.16
C GLY A 157 5.13 3.03 6.50
N CYS A 158 4.80 2.21 5.51
CA CYS A 158 4.54 0.78 5.74
C CYS A 158 5.80 0.02 6.17
N VAL A 159 6.98 0.42 5.67
CA VAL A 159 8.28 -0.17 6.06
C VAL A 159 8.63 0.02 7.54
N ALA A 160 7.87 0.84 8.27
CA ALA A 160 7.99 1.07 9.70
C ALA A 160 6.73 0.66 10.48
N GLY A 161 5.90 -0.23 9.90
CA GLY A 161 4.70 -0.72 10.56
C GLY A 161 5.02 -1.51 11.84
N ALA A 162 4.07 -1.54 12.77
CA ALA A 162 4.29 -2.11 14.11
C ALA A 162 4.69 -3.60 14.12
N GLY A 163 4.38 -4.36 13.08
CA GLY A 163 4.71 -5.78 12.95
C GLY A 163 5.86 -6.07 11.98
N THR A 164 6.75 -5.10 11.74
CA THR A 164 8.02 -5.32 11.02
C THR A 164 9.06 -5.98 11.91
N ILE A 165 9.93 -6.81 11.33
CA ILE A 165 11.02 -7.51 12.02
C ILE A 165 12.42 -7.00 11.64
N THR A 166 12.50 -6.08 10.67
CA THR A 166 13.75 -5.53 10.15
C THR A 166 13.87 -4.05 10.55
N PRO A 167 15.09 -3.53 10.81
CA PRO A 167 15.28 -2.12 11.07
C PRO A 167 14.75 -1.23 9.94
N VAL A 168 14.00 -0.19 10.29
CA VAL A 168 13.30 0.70 9.32
C VAL A 168 14.21 1.22 8.22
N ARG A 169 15.44 1.62 8.55
CA ARG A 169 16.41 2.13 7.58
C ARG A 169 16.79 1.08 6.54
N GLU A 170 16.97 -0.17 6.97
CA GLU A 170 17.31 -1.28 6.10
C GLU A 170 16.13 -1.67 5.22
N SER A 171 14.92 -1.75 5.81
CA SER A 171 13.69 -1.97 5.04
C SER A 171 13.46 -0.90 3.97
N ALA A 172 13.69 0.36 4.30
CA ALA A 172 13.58 1.46 3.33
C ALA A 172 14.58 1.33 2.17
N LEU A 173 15.84 1.00 2.47
CA LEU A 173 16.88 0.77 1.45
C LEU A 173 16.57 -0.45 0.57
N ASN A 174 16.02 -1.52 1.17
CA ASN A 174 15.60 -2.71 0.43
C ASN A 174 14.44 -2.40 -0.52
N VAL A 175 13.44 -1.63 -0.07
CA VAL A 175 12.34 -1.18 -0.95
C VAL A 175 12.85 -0.24 -2.04
N GLU A 176 13.79 0.66 -1.74
CA GLU A 176 14.39 1.54 -2.74
C GLU A 176 15.13 0.73 -3.83
N ARG A 177 15.93 -0.26 -3.42
CA ARG A 177 16.62 -1.16 -4.36
C ARG A 177 15.60 -1.94 -5.20
N PHE A 178 14.61 -2.56 -4.56
CA PHE A 178 13.56 -3.30 -5.24
C PHE A 178 12.77 -2.42 -6.22
N THR A 179 12.57 -1.14 -5.91
CA THR A 179 11.93 -0.17 -6.80
C THR A 179 12.78 0.12 -8.04
N LYS A 180 14.11 0.25 -7.89
CA LYS A 180 15.04 0.52 -9.01
C LYS A 180 15.22 -0.68 -9.94
N GLU A 181 15.00 -1.88 -9.43
CA GLU A 181 15.07 -3.14 -10.20
C GLU A 181 13.79 -3.40 -11.01
N ALA A 182 12.76 -2.56 -10.90
CA ALA A 182 11.54 -2.73 -11.67
C ALA A 182 11.80 -2.54 -13.18
N PRO A 183 11.28 -3.43 -14.05
CA PRO A 183 11.46 -3.31 -15.49
C PRO A 183 10.73 -2.10 -16.08
N GLU A 184 9.66 -1.69 -15.43
CA GLU A 184 8.77 -0.62 -15.85
C GLU A 184 8.62 0.41 -14.72
N VAL A 185 8.55 1.69 -15.07
CA VAL A 185 8.43 2.77 -14.07
C VAL A 185 6.98 3.06 -13.72
N SER A 186 6.17 3.34 -14.75
CA SER A 186 4.82 3.89 -14.58
C SER A 186 3.85 2.86 -14.04
N SER A 187 2.90 3.28 -13.21
CA SER A 187 1.78 2.41 -12.83
C SER A 187 0.86 2.09 -14.02
N THR A 188 0.85 2.96 -15.04
CA THR A 188 -0.01 2.83 -16.22
C THR A 188 0.45 1.77 -17.22
N THR A 189 1.70 1.29 -17.12
CA THR A 189 2.24 0.23 -17.97
C THR A 189 2.08 -1.16 -17.36
N SER A 190 1.54 -1.27 -16.14
CA SER A 190 1.31 -2.57 -15.50
C SER A 190 0.37 -3.45 -16.36
N PRO A 191 0.70 -4.75 -16.53
CA PRO A 191 -0.16 -5.67 -17.28
C PRO A 191 -1.55 -5.84 -16.63
N PHE A 192 -1.70 -5.43 -15.38
CA PHE A 192 -2.94 -5.56 -14.60
C PHE A 192 -3.87 -4.34 -14.69
N VAL A 193 -3.48 -3.23 -15.34
CA VAL A 193 -4.32 -2.01 -15.40
C VAL A 193 -5.71 -2.29 -15.97
N ALA A 194 -5.78 -3.08 -17.05
CA ALA A 194 -7.05 -3.42 -17.69
C ALA A 194 -7.98 -4.26 -16.80
N ARG A 195 -7.44 -4.89 -15.75
CA ARG A 195 -8.18 -5.71 -14.78
C ARG A 195 -8.72 -4.92 -13.60
N LEU A 196 -8.39 -3.64 -13.44
CA LEU A 196 -8.92 -2.85 -12.32
C LEU A 196 -10.46 -2.80 -12.33
N LYS A 197 -11.05 -2.63 -13.53
CA LYS A 197 -12.51 -2.68 -13.75
C LYS A 197 -13.19 -3.97 -13.26
N ASP A 198 -12.42 -5.05 -13.11
CA ASP A 198 -12.95 -6.33 -12.67
C ASP A 198 -13.32 -6.36 -11.19
N VAL A 199 -12.80 -5.43 -10.40
CA VAL A 199 -12.81 -5.43 -8.93
C VAL A 199 -13.21 -4.08 -8.31
N GLU A 200 -13.59 -3.12 -9.15
CA GLU A 200 -14.06 -1.79 -8.77
C GLU A 200 -15.47 -1.77 -8.16
N GLU A 201 -16.26 -2.84 -8.32
CA GLU A 201 -17.65 -2.99 -7.82
C GLU A 201 -17.75 -3.41 -6.34
#